data_AF-A0A2T2UDD3-F1
#
_entry.id   AF-A0A2T2UDD3-F1
#
_cell.length_a   1.000
_cell.length_b   1.000
_cell.length_c   1.000
_cell.angle_alpha   90.00
_cell.angle_beta   90.00
_cell.angle_gamma   90.00
#
_symmetry.space_group_name_H-M   'P 1'
#
loop_
_entity.id
_entity.type
_entity.pdbx_description
1 polymer ?
#
loop_
_entity_poly.entity_id
_entity_poly.type
_entity_poly.pdbx_seq_one_letter_code
_entity_poly.pdbx_strand_id
1 'polypeptide(L)'
;IVLTNDAQIYTKPELEIYADDVVCSHGATTGQVDEEGVFYLRSRGLSERRARILMLQAFCDEVLSEYKIDALREYVTDKIRQRFASYFA
;
A
#
# COMPACT_ATOMS: atom_id res chain seq x y z
N ILE A 1 1.52 3.49 4.67
CA ILE A 1 2.04 4.53 3.76
C ILE A 1 1.29 5.85 4.00
N VAL A 2 1.99 6.98 4.11
CA VAL A 2 1.39 8.33 4.20
C VAL A 2 1.52 9.04 2.86
N LEU A 3 0.46 9.73 2.42
CA LEU A 3 0.37 10.32 1.07
C LEU A 3 0.43 11.85 1.06
N THR A 4 0.17 12.49 2.20
CA THR A 4 0.15 13.95 2.35
C THR A 4 0.98 14.35 3.56
N ASN A 5 1.36 15.63 3.63
CA ASN A 5 2.16 16.16 4.73
C ASN A 5 1.42 16.15 6.06
N ASP A 6 0.09 16.26 6.03
CA ASP A 6 -0.78 16.28 7.22
C ASP A 6 -1.25 14.87 7.63
N ALA A 7 -0.87 13.82 6.89
CA ALA A 7 -1.29 12.47 7.19
C ALA A 7 -0.58 11.94 8.45
N GLN A 8 -1.35 11.32 9.34
CA GLN A 8 -0.86 10.70 10.56
C GLN A 8 -1.21 9.21 10.57
N ILE A 9 -0.30 8.39 11.08
CA ILE A 9 -0.50 6.95 11.29
C ILE A 9 -0.12 6.62 12.73
N TYR A 10 -1.00 5.90 13.42
CA TYR A 10 -0.76 5.38 14.75
C TYR A 10 -0.80 3.85 14.67
N THR A 11 0.27 3.21 15.12
CA THR A 11 0.36 1.75 15.22
C THR A 11 0.85 1.38 16.62
N LYS A 12 0.17 0.44 17.27
CA LYS A 12 0.51 -0.04 18.62
C LYS A 12 0.41 -1.56 18.62
N PRO A 13 1.46 -2.26 18.18
CA PRO A 13 1.47 -3.71 18.24
C PRO A 13 1.81 -4.20 19.64
N GLU A 14 1.01 -5.14 20.13
CA GLU A 14 1.16 -5.72 21.47
C GLU A 14 1.04 -7.25 21.36
N LEU A 15 1.89 -7.96 22.08
CA LEU A 15 1.87 -9.42 22.18
C LEU A 15 1.96 -9.81 23.66
N GLU A 16 0.96 -10.54 24.14
CA GLU A 16 0.96 -11.16 25.46
C GLU A 16 1.17 -12.66 25.28
N ILE A 17 2.34 -13.16 25.66
CA ILE A 17 2.77 -14.55 25.42
C ILE A 17 2.99 -15.24 26.76
N TYR A 18 2.22 -16.30 27.01
CA TYR A 18 2.24 -17.08 28.26
C TYR A 18 2.78 -18.51 28.07
N ALA A 19 3.27 -18.85 26.89
CA ALA A 19 3.75 -20.19 26.53
C ALA A 19 5.27 -20.20 26.32
N ASP A 20 5.92 -21.30 26.68
CA ASP A 20 7.38 -21.40 26.76
C ASP A 20 8.07 -21.81 25.44
N ASP A 21 7.35 -22.41 24.48
CA ASP A 21 7.91 -22.90 23.21
C ASP A 21 7.17 -22.31 22.00
N VAL A 22 7.33 -20.99 21.81
CA VAL A 22 6.72 -20.27 20.68
C VAL A 22 7.71 -19.32 20.02
N VAL A 23 7.56 -19.15 18.71
CA VAL A 23 8.20 -18.08 17.94
C VAL A 23 7.12 -17.10 17.53
N CYS A 24 7.23 -15.86 18.02
CA CYS A 24 6.30 -14.79 17.69
C CYS A 24 7.09 -13.59 17.19
N SER A 25 6.61 -12.97 16.11
CA SER A 25 7.16 -11.74 15.58
C SER A 25 6.02 -10.80 15.19
N HIS A 26 6.33 -9.51 15.22
CA HIS A 26 5.48 -8.47 14.68
C HIS A 26 6.36 -7.48 13.92
N GLY A 27 5.81 -6.92 12.85
CA GLY A 27 6.43 -5.83 12.11
C GLY A 27 5.39 -4.79 11.74
N ALA A 28 5.74 -3.52 11.91
CA ALA A 28 4.98 -2.40 11.40
C ALA A 28 5.95 -1.45 10.71
N THR A 29 5.60 -1.01 9.49
CA THR A 29 6.42 -0.07 8.73
C THR A 29 5.57 1.11 8.29
N THR A 30 6.11 2.30 8.44
CA THR A 30 5.53 3.55 7.96
C THR A 30 6.51 4.24 7.03
N GLY A 31 5.98 4.89 5.98
CA GLY A 31 6.79 5.57 4.99
C GLY A 31 5.92 6.27 3.95
N GLN A 32 6.59 6.91 2.99
CA GLN A 32 5.97 7.60 1.88
C GLN A 32 6.10 6.77 0.59
N VAL A 33 5.52 7.27 -0.51
CA VAL A 33 5.75 6.70 -1.83
C VAL A 33 7.23 6.85 -2.18
N ASP A 34 7.83 5.79 -2.73
CA ASP A 34 9.22 5.82 -3.19
C ASP A 34 9.37 6.75 -4.40
N GLU A 35 10.00 7.90 -4.18
CA GLU A 35 10.22 8.92 -5.20
C GLU A 35 11.23 8.48 -6.28
N GLU A 36 12.16 7.57 -5.96
CA GLU A 36 13.09 7.03 -6.96
C GLU A 36 12.34 6.10 -7.93
N GLY A 37 11.48 5.22 -7.42
CA GLY A 37 10.57 4.41 -8.23
C GLY A 37 9.61 5.25 -9.09
N VAL A 38 9.06 6.34 -8.53
CA VAL A 38 8.24 7.29 -9.29
C VAL A 38 9.05 7.96 -10.39
N PHE A 39 10.25 8.44 -10.09
CA PHE A 39 11.16 9.04 -11.07
C PHE A 39 11.52 8.04 -12.19
N TYR A 40 11.82 6.80 -11.83
CA TYR A 40 12.11 5.74 -12.79
C TYR A 40 10.93 5.50 -13.74
N LEU A 41 9.72 5.33 -13.22
CA LEU A 41 8.51 5.15 -14.03
C LEU A 41 8.25 6.35 -14.94
N ARG A 42 8.49 7.58 -14.46
CA ARG A 42 8.39 8.79 -15.26
C ARG A 42 9.40 8.82 -16.41
N SER A 43 10.63 8.38 -16.17
CA SER A 43 11.66 8.27 -17.23
C SER A 43 11.27 7.31 -18.35
N ARG A 44 10.35 6.37 -18.07
CA ARG A 44 9.77 5.42 -19.04
C ARG A 44 8.49 5.93 -19.71
N GLY A 45 8.14 7.21 -19.52
CA GLY A 45 7.03 7.86 -20.21
C GLY A 45 5.70 7.87 -19.44
N LEU A 46 5.68 7.42 -18.18
CA LEU A 46 4.48 7.58 -17.36
C LEU A 46 4.37 9.02 -16.85
N SER A 47 3.17 9.59 -16.91
CA SER A 47 2.86 10.83 -16.16
C SER A 47 3.09 10.59 -14.67
N GLU A 48 3.49 11.61 -13.92
CA GLU A 48 3.65 11.53 -12.46
C GLU A 48 2.43 10.89 -11.76
N ARG A 49 1.23 11.35 -12.10
CA ARG A 49 -0.03 10.80 -11.56
C ARG A 49 -0.15 9.29 -11.78
N ARG A 50 0.10 8.82 -13.00
CA ARG A 50 0.09 7.38 -13.33
C ARG A 50 1.18 6.61 -12.61
N ALA A 51 2.39 7.15 -12.50
CA ALA A 51 3.49 6.52 -11.79
C ALA A 51 3.16 6.31 -10.30
N ARG A 52 2.67 7.36 -9.62
CA ARG A 52 2.26 7.28 -8.21
C ARG A 52 1.11 6.31 -7.99
N ILE A 53 0.07 6.34 -8.86
CA ILE A 53 -1.04 5.38 -8.77
C ILE A 53 -0.53 3.94 -8.95
N LEU A 54 0.37 3.70 -9.90
CA LEU A 54 0.94 2.37 -10.12
C LEU A 54 1.72 1.87 -8.90
N MET A 55 2.54 2.72 -8.28
CA MET A 55 3.26 2.37 -7.05
C MET A 55 2.31 1.99 -5.91
N LEU A 56 1.21 2.73 -5.74
CA LEU A 56 0.21 2.41 -4.72
C LEU A 56 -0.59 1.14 -5.04
N GLN A 57 -0.88 0.88 -6.32
CA GLN A 57 -1.50 -0.37 -6.74
C GLN A 57 -0.59 -1.55 -6.42
N ALA A 58 0.71 -1.45 -6.73
CA ALA A 58 1.69 -2.48 -6.40
C ALA A 58 1.80 -2.69 -4.87
N PHE A 59 1.74 -1.62 -4.07
CA PHE A 59 1.71 -1.71 -2.60
C PHE A 59 0.50 -2.50 -2.07
N CYS A 60 -0.66 -2.37 -2.70
CA CYS A 60 -1.88 -3.08 -2.28
C CYS A 60 -2.01 -4.49 -2.89
N ASP A 61 -1.22 -4.81 -3.91
CA ASP A 61 -1.41 -6.01 -4.74
C ASP A 61 -1.28 -7.31 -3.94
N GLU A 62 -0.35 -7.36 -2.98
CA GLU A 62 -0.16 -8.52 -2.10
C GLU A 62 -1.47 -8.91 -1.40
N VAL A 63 -2.14 -7.93 -0.76
CA VAL A 63 -3.42 -8.14 -0.07
C VAL A 63 -4.55 -8.44 -1.06
N LEU A 64 -4.55 -7.80 -2.24
CA LEU A 64 -5.58 -8.02 -3.25
C LEU A 64 -5.47 -9.40 -3.90
N SER A 65 -4.26 -9.95 -3.97
CA SER A 65 -4.00 -11.27 -4.53
C SER A 65 -4.63 -12.40 -3.70
N GLU A 66 -4.87 -12.18 -2.39
CA GLU A 66 -5.48 -13.16 -1.49
C GLU A 66 -6.98 -13.42 -1.76
N TYR A 67 -7.67 -12.49 -2.43
CA TYR A 67 -9.07 -12.68 -2.80
C TYR A 67 -9.21 -13.82 -3.81
N LYS A 68 -9.91 -14.89 -3.41
CA LYS A 68 -10.14 -16.07 -4.26
C LYS A 68 -11.21 -15.88 -5.34
N ILE A 69 -12.03 -14.84 -5.22
CA ILE A 69 -13.12 -14.54 -6.13
C ILE A 69 -12.67 -13.40 -7.03
N ASP A 70 -12.43 -13.68 -8.31
CA ASP A 70 -11.88 -12.70 -9.25
C ASP A 70 -12.78 -11.46 -9.40
N ALA A 71 -14.09 -11.64 -9.49
CA ALA A 71 -15.04 -10.53 -9.55
C ALA A 71 -14.94 -9.59 -8.32
N LEU A 72 -14.67 -10.15 -7.13
CA LEU A 72 -14.47 -9.35 -5.92
C LEU A 72 -13.12 -8.64 -5.95
N ARG A 73 -12.05 -9.33 -6.38
CA ARG A 73 -10.73 -8.74 -6.57
C ARG A 73 -10.79 -7.55 -7.52
N GLU A 74 -11.40 -7.71 -8.69
CA GLU A 74 -11.57 -6.65 -9.68
C GLU A 74 -12.36 -5.47 -9.13
N TYR A 75 -13.49 -5.74 -8.47
CA TYR A 75 -14.32 -4.71 -7.87
C TYR A 75 -13.55 -3.87 -6.83
N VAL A 76 -12.85 -4.53 -5.90
CA VAL A 76 -12.06 -3.84 -4.86
C VAL A 76 -10.88 -3.08 -5.49
N THR A 77 -10.23 -3.67 -6.50
CA THR A 77 -9.10 -3.05 -7.22
C THR A 77 -9.53 -1.74 -7.88
N ASP A 78 -10.70 -1.71 -8.51
CA ASP A 78 -11.26 -0.48 -9.10
C ASP A 78 -11.60 0.57 -8.03
N LYS A 79 -12.18 0.16 -6.90
CA LYS A 79 -12.44 1.07 -5.77
C LYS A 79 -11.17 1.70 -5.20
N ILE A 80 -10.11 0.92 -5.03
CA ILE A 80 -8.81 1.41 -4.57
C ILE A 80 -8.22 2.40 -5.60
N ARG A 81 -8.29 2.06 -6.88
CA ARG A 81 -7.81 2.94 -7.96
C ARG A 81 -8.52 4.28 -7.97
N GLN A 82 -9.85 4.28 -7.86
CA GLN A 82 -10.66 5.50 -7.76
C GLN A 82 -10.29 6.33 -6.52
N ARG A 83 -10.08 5.67 -5.37
CA ARG A 83 -9.66 6.35 -4.15
C ARG A 83 -8.30 7.02 -4.31
N PHE A 84 -7.32 6.33 -4.88
CA PHE A 84 -5.99 6.91 -5.10
C PHE A 84 -5.97 8.02 -6.13
N ALA A 85 -6.78 7.91 -7.19
CA ALA A 85 -6.92 8.96 -8.18
C ALA A 85 -7.39 10.30 -7.58
N SER A 86 -8.09 10.29 -6.44
CA SER A 86 -8.54 11.50 -5.73
C SER A 86 -7.43 12.24 -4.97
N TYR A 87 -6.31 11.58 -4.64
CA TYR A 87 -5.20 12.22 -3.91
C TYR A 87 -4.20 12.94 -4.83
N PHE A 88 -4.23 12.64 -6.12
CA PHE A 88 -3.32 13.21 -7.12
C PHE A 88 -4.10 13.98 -8.20
N ALA A 89 -5.19 14.63 -7.78
CA ALA A 89 -6.05 15.46 -8.61
C ALA A 89 -5.34 16.76 -9.02
#